data_AF-A0A2V0N0W2-F1
#
_entry.id   AF-A0A2V0N0W2-F1
#
_cell.length_a   1.000
_cell.length_b   1.000
_cell.length_c   1.000
_cell.angle_alpha   90.00
_cell.angle_beta   90.00
_cell.angle_gamma   90.00
#
_symmetry.space_group_name_H-M   'P 1'
#
loop_
_entity.id
_entity.type
_entity.pdbx_description
1 polymer ?
#
loop_
_entity_poly.entity_id
_entity_poly.type
_entity_poly.pdbx_seq_one_letter_code
_entity_poly.pdbx_strand_id
1 'polypeptide(L)'
;MWEFETDPEYQQKLDWVEQFMVDELEPLDLVALDPYDKKNPETMTILRPLQQKVKDQGLWAAHLTPELGGQGYGQVKLALLNEILGRSRWAPSVFGCQAPDSGNAEILAMFGTDEQKARYLQPLLDGEISSCYSMTEPQGGSDPGMFVTRAERDGDSWVINGEKWFSSNAKHATFFIVMAVTNPEARTREKMSLFIVPAETPGLEIVRNVGVGTDSHASHGYVRYTDVRVPADHVLGGEGQAFAIAQTRLGGGRIHHAMRTIALARRAFDMMCERAVSRQTRFGRLGDLQMTQEKIADSWIQIEQFRLLVLRTAWLIDKHHDYQKVRRDIAAVKVAMPQVLHDVVQRAMHLHGALGVSNEMPFVKMVVAAESLGIADGATELHKMTVARRTLREYEPVSTPFPSQHLPTRKAEAEARLAERLEHAVAEF
;
A
#
# COMPACT_ATOMS: atom_id res chain seq x y z
N MET A 1 12.76 -27.93 2.05
CA MET A 1 12.74 -27.67 0.59
C MET A 1 11.85 -26.46 0.39
N TRP A 2 12.18 -25.52 -0.50
CA TRP A 2 11.29 -24.39 -0.82
C TRP A 2 10.28 -24.86 -1.86
N GLU A 3 9.01 -24.57 -1.64
CA GLU A 3 7.89 -24.93 -2.51
C GLU A 3 7.05 -23.67 -2.78
N PHE A 4 6.56 -23.53 -4.00
CA PHE A 4 5.85 -22.34 -4.48
C PHE A 4 4.37 -22.64 -4.73
N GLU A 5 3.80 -23.52 -3.92
CA GLU A 5 2.39 -23.90 -3.96
C GLU A 5 1.62 -23.22 -2.82
N THR A 6 0.37 -22.87 -3.09
CA THR A 6 -0.55 -22.38 -2.06
C THR A 6 -1.07 -23.57 -1.24
N ASP A 7 -1.28 -23.36 0.05
CA ASP A 7 -2.04 -24.28 0.89
C ASP A 7 -3.37 -24.70 0.21
N PRO A 8 -3.63 -26.01 -0.02
CA PRO A 8 -4.78 -26.44 -0.82
C PRO A 8 -6.14 -25.99 -0.29
N GLU A 9 -6.31 -25.89 1.03
CA GLU A 9 -7.56 -25.40 1.64
C GLU A 9 -7.76 -23.91 1.36
N TYR A 10 -6.69 -23.13 1.44
CA TYR A 10 -6.75 -21.71 1.09
C TYR A 10 -6.90 -21.49 -0.43
N GLN A 11 -6.32 -22.36 -1.26
CA GLN A 11 -6.50 -22.29 -2.72
C GLN A 11 -7.98 -22.38 -3.11
N GLN A 12 -8.77 -23.25 -2.46
CA GLN A 12 -10.23 -23.30 -2.70
C GLN A 12 -10.93 -21.97 -2.43
N LYS A 13 -10.49 -21.22 -1.41
CA LYS A 13 -11.01 -19.86 -1.14
C LYS A 13 -10.58 -18.90 -2.25
N LEU A 14 -9.33 -18.97 -2.70
CA LEU A 14 -8.85 -18.13 -3.79
C LEU A 14 -9.60 -18.40 -5.09
N ASP A 15 -9.84 -19.67 -5.45
CA ASP A 15 -10.61 -20.06 -6.63
C ASP A 15 -12.04 -19.50 -6.58
N TRP A 16 -12.69 -19.58 -5.41
CA TRP A 16 -13.99 -18.95 -5.20
C TRP A 16 -13.92 -17.43 -5.37
N VAL A 17 -12.89 -16.77 -4.82
CA VAL A 17 -12.71 -15.31 -4.98
C VAL A 17 -12.49 -14.94 -6.45
N GLU A 18 -11.71 -15.71 -7.20
CA GLU A 18 -11.51 -15.45 -8.64
C GLU A 18 -12.82 -15.46 -9.41
N GLN A 19 -13.65 -16.50 -9.21
CA GLN A 19 -14.94 -16.59 -9.88
C GLN A 19 -15.89 -15.48 -9.41
N PHE A 20 -15.94 -15.20 -8.10
CA PHE A 20 -16.77 -14.15 -7.54
C PHE A 20 -16.39 -12.76 -8.07
N MET A 21 -15.10 -12.49 -8.27
CA MET A 21 -14.61 -11.24 -8.84
C MET A 21 -15.07 -11.05 -10.28
N VAL A 22 -14.97 -12.09 -11.11
CA VAL A 22 -15.39 -12.07 -12.53
C VAL A 22 -16.89 -11.86 -12.66
N ASP A 23 -17.67 -12.63 -11.90
CA ASP A 23 -19.13 -12.67 -12.07
C ASP A 23 -19.83 -11.45 -11.47
N GLU A 24 -19.34 -10.95 -10.33
CA GLU A 24 -20.10 -10.01 -9.51
C GLU A 24 -19.42 -8.64 -9.36
N LEU A 25 -18.08 -8.57 -9.29
CA LEU A 25 -17.39 -7.31 -8.92
C LEU A 25 -16.80 -6.55 -10.09
N GLU A 26 -16.11 -7.21 -11.02
CA GLU A 26 -15.52 -6.55 -12.20
C GLU A 26 -16.54 -5.85 -13.09
N PRO A 27 -17.75 -6.41 -13.35
CA PRO A 27 -18.77 -5.70 -14.11
C PRO A 27 -19.19 -4.36 -13.47
N LEU A 28 -19.16 -4.28 -12.13
CA LEU A 28 -19.50 -3.07 -11.39
C LEU A 28 -18.46 -1.94 -11.56
N ASP A 29 -17.25 -2.25 -12.03
CA ASP A 29 -16.28 -1.20 -12.36
C ASP A 29 -16.75 -0.32 -13.53
N LEU A 30 -17.66 -0.83 -14.37
CA LEU A 30 -18.16 -0.15 -15.57
C LEU A 30 -19.36 0.77 -15.30
N VAL A 31 -19.90 0.79 -14.07
CA VAL A 31 -21.02 1.65 -13.69
C VAL A 31 -20.58 2.84 -12.85
N ALA A 32 -21.36 3.92 -12.91
CA ALA A 32 -21.08 5.20 -12.23
C ALA A 32 -21.53 5.24 -10.76
N LEU A 33 -21.38 4.13 -10.02
CA LEU A 33 -21.64 4.07 -8.58
C LEU A 33 -20.33 4.10 -7.79
N ASP A 34 -20.31 4.64 -6.57
CA ASP A 34 -19.09 4.70 -5.77
C ASP A 34 -19.19 3.75 -4.56
N PRO A 35 -18.37 2.67 -4.47
CA PRO A 35 -18.38 1.75 -3.34
C PRO A 35 -17.90 2.38 -2.02
N TYR A 36 -17.37 3.62 -2.07
CA TYR A 36 -17.00 4.38 -0.88
C TYR A 36 -18.15 5.24 -0.34
N ASP A 37 -19.19 5.49 -1.14
CA ASP A 37 -20.33 6.30 -0.75
C ASP A 37 -21.39 5.49 -0.02
N LYS A 38 -21.15 5.23 1.26
CA LYS A 38 -22.06 4.48 2.14
C LYS A 38 -23.41 5.19 2.37
N LYS A 39 -23.53 6.46 1.98
CA LYS A 39 -24.78 7.24 2.09
C LYS A 39 -25.68 7.05 0.87
N ASN A 40 -25.16 6.48 -0.23
CA ASN A 40 -25.94 6.22 -1.44
C ASN A 40 -26.74 4.91 -1.29
N PRO A 41 -28.09 4.94 -1.30
CA PRO A 41 -28.91 3.74 -1.13
C PRO A 41 -28.72 2.68 -2.23
N GLU A 42 -28.46 3.09 -3.47
CA GLU A 42 -28.22 2.17 -4.59
C GLU A 42 -26.91 1.43 -4.41
N THR A 43 -25.84 2.17 -4.06
CA THR A 43 -24.53 1.56 -3.70
C THR A 43 -24.73 0.53 -2.60
N MET A 44 -25.44 0.88 -1.52
CA MET A 44 -25.58 -0.01 -0.36
C MET A 44 -26.46 -1.23 -0.65
N THR A 45 -27.48 -1.09 -1.50
CA THR A 45 -28.33 -2.21 -1.94
C THR A 45 -27.52 -3.27 -2.68
N ILE A 46 -26.51 -2.85 -3.46
CA ILE A 46 -25.59 -3.76 -4.15
C ILE A 46 -24.51 -4.28 -3.20
N LEU A 47 -23.93 -3.40 -2.38
CA LEU A 47 -22.77 -3.72 -1.55
C LEU A 47 -23.11 -4.73 -0.45
N ARG A 48 -24.25 -4.57 0.24
CA ARG A 48 -24.59 -5.39 1.42
C ARG A 48 -24.71 -6.90 1.14
N PRO A 49 -25.44 -7.35 0.09
CA PRO A 49 -25.49 -8.78 -0.24
C PRO A 49 -24.12 -9.36 -0.62
N LEU A 50 -23.29 -8.59 -1.32
CA LEU A 50 -21.94 -9.01 -1.72
C LEU A 50 -21.03 -9.16 -0.49
N GLN A 51 -21.09 -8.22 0.45
CA GLN A 51 -20.38 -8.32 1.72
C GLN A 51 -20.81 -9.55 2.52
N GLN A 52 -22.11 -9.89 2.50
CA GLN A 52 -22.61 -11.09 3.18
C GLN A 52 -22.01 -12.37 2.57
N LYS A 53 -21.96 -12.50 1.24
CA LYS A 53 -21.30 -13.63 0.57
C LYS A 53 -19.83 -13.79 1.02
N VAL A 54 -19.10 -12.67 1.15
CA VAL A 54 -17.71 -12.68 1.64
C VAL A 54 -17.59 -13.04 3.12
N LYS A 55 -18.54 -12.58 3.96
CA LYS A 55 -18.63 -12.97 5.38
C LYS A 55 -18.88 -14.47 5.52
N ASP A 56 -19.78 -15.03 4.72
CA ASP A 56 -20.10 -16.47 4.73
C ASP A 56 -18.89 -17.34 4.33
N GLN A 57 -17.97 -16.79 3.51
CA GLN A 57 -16.71 -17.45 3.18
C GLN A 57 -15.60 -17.26 4.24
N GLY A 58 -15.86 -16.49 5.30
CA GLY A 58 -14.84 -16.13 6.28
C GLY A 58 -13.70 -15.36 5.62
N LEU A 59 -14.00 -14.37 4.78
CA LEU A 59 -13.00 -13.54 4.10
C LEU A 59 -13.17 -12.04 4.43
N TRP A 60 -14.19 -11.69 5.22
CA TRP A 60 -14.42 -10.32 5.68
C TRP A 60 -13.30 -9.85 6.60
N ALA A 61 -12.80 -8.63 6.34
CA ALA A 61 -11.78 -7.98 7.14
C ALA A 61 -10.60 -8.90 7.49
N ALA A 62 -10.19 -9.75 6.55
CA ALA A 62 -9.19 -10.81 6.71
C ALA A 62 -7.83 -10.34 7.29
N HIS A 63 -7.54 -9.04 7.21
CA HIS A 63 -6.33 -8.39 7.71
C HIS A 63 -6.33 -8.19 9.22
N LEU A 64 -7.49 -8.23 9.86
CA LEU A 64 -7.65 -8.09 11.31
C LEU A 64 -7.65 -9.46 11.99
N THR A 65 -7.26 -9.47 13.26
CA THR A 65 -7.29 -10.69 14.08
C THR A 65 -8.71 -11.10 14.46
N PRO A 66 -8.94 -12.35 14.90
CA PRO A 66 -10.26 -12.83 15.32
C PRO A 66 -10.93 -11.97 16.40
N GLU A 67 -10.16 -11.42 17.35
CA GLU A 67 -10.67 -10.56 18.42
C GLU A 67 -11.26 -9.23 17.90
N LEU A 68 -10.91 -8.87 16.66
CA LEU A 68 -11.33 -7.66 15.97
C LEU A 68 -12.31 -7.95 14.84
N GLY A 69 -12.88 -9.16 14.78
CA GLY A 69 -13.89 -9.55 13.79
C GLY A 69 -13.35 -9.96 12.42
N GLY A 70 -12.02 -10.09 12.27
CA GLY A 70 -11.38 -10.66 11.08
C GLY A 70 -11.04 -12.14 11.22
N GLN A 71 -10.34 -12.72 10.25
CA GLN A 71 -9.83 -14.10 10.33
C GLN A 71 -8.34 -14.20 10.65
N GLY A 72 -7.58 -13.10 10.55
CA GLY A 72 -6.16 -13.05 10.88
C GLY A 72 -5.29 -13.99 10.04
N TYR A 73 -5.52 -14.09 8.73
CA TYR A 73 -4.85 -15.07 7.87
C TYR A 73 -3.32 -14.90 7.72
N GLY A 74 -2.74 -13.82 8.23
CA GLY A 74 -1.34 -13.47 8.02
C GLY A 74 -1.09 -12.84 6.65
N GLN A 75 0.06 -12.21 6.48
CA GLN A 75 0.42 -11.42 5.31
C GLN A 75 0.58 -12.26 4.04
N VAL A 76 1.07 -13.50 4.11
CA VAL A 76 1.21 -14.33 2.88
C VAL A 76 -0.15 -14.65 2.27
N LYS A 77 -1.11 -15.11 3.09
CA LYS A 77 -2.48 -15.41 2.62
C LYS A 77 -3.19 -14.13 2.17
N LEU A 78 -2.98 -13.01 2.86
CA LEU A 78 -3.46 -11.70 2.42
C LEU A 78 -2.84 -11.26 1.09
N ALA A 79 -1.59 -11.63 0.82
CA ALA A 79 -0.92 -11.30 -0.43
C ALA A 79 -1.59 -11.95 -1.62
N LEU A 80 -1.82 -13.26 -1.50
CA LEU A 80 -2.51 -14.04 -2.51
C LEU A 80 -3.95 -13.54 -2.72
N LEU A 81 -4.67 -13.22 -1.63
CA LEU A 81 -6.02 -12.67 -1.73
C LEU A 81 -6.03 -11.30 -2.44
N ASN A 82 -5.19 -10.37 -2.00
CA ASN A 82 -5.14 -9.01 -2.55
C ASN A 82 -4.62 -8.97 -4.00
N GLU A 83 -3.82 -9.96 -4.43
CA GLU A 83 -3.46 -10.15 -5.85
C GLU A 83 -4.70 -10.39 -6.72
N ILE A 84 -5.78 -10.96 -6.18
CA ILE A 84 -7.06 -11.10 -6.89
C ILE A 84 -7.91 -9.85 -6.70
N LEU A 85 -8.03 -9.34 -5.47
CA LEU A 85 -8.89 -8.18 -5.18
C LEU A 85 -8.48 -6.92 -5.94
N GLY A 86 -7.20 -6.79 -6.30
CA GLY A 86 -6.71 -5.64 -7.07
C GLY A 86 -7.31 -5.50 -8.48
N ARG A 87 -8.07 -6.50 -8.96
CA ARG A 87 -8.71 -6.49 -10.27
C ARG A 87 -9.92 -5.55 -10.35
N SER A 88 -10.57 -5.24 -9.21
CA SER A 88 -11.75 -4.37 -9.14
C SER A 88 -11.66 -3.31 -8.04
N ARG A 89 -12.26 -2.14 -8.29
CA ARG A 89 -12.33 -1.07 -7.28
C ARG A 89 -13.39 -1.33 -6.20
N TRP A 90 -14.35 -2.23 -6.46
CA TRP A 90 -15.39 -2.62 -5.50
C TRP A 90 -14.88 -3.62 -4.46
N ALA A 91 -13.92 -4.46 -4.86
CA ALA A 91 -13.43 -5.55 -4.03
C ALA A 91 -12.99 -5.11 -2.63
N PRO A 92 -12.21 -4.02 -2.42
CA PRO A 92 -11.84 -3.63 -1.07
C PRO A 92 -13.04 -3.32 -0.17
N SER A 93 -14.10 -2.67 -0.66
CA SER A 93 -15.31 -2.38 0.13
C SER A 93 -16.18 -3.61 0.37
N VAL A 94 -16.17 -4.57 -0.57
CA VAL A 94 -16.88 -5.84 -0.45
C VAL A 94 -16.20 -6.79 0.54
N PHE A 95 -14.87 -6.68 0.67
CA PHE A 95 -14.06 -7.50 1.60
C PHE A 95 -13.72 -6.80 2.93
N GLY A 96 -14.19 -5.56 3.13
CA GLY A 96 -13.95 -4.82 4.37
C GLY A 96 -12.50 -4.40 4.56
N CYS A 97 -11.78 -4.15 3.47
CA CYS A 97 -10.36 -3.77 3.44
C CYS A 97 -10.09 -2.52 2.59
N GLN A 98 -11.10 -1.67 2.38
CA GLN A 98 -10.98 -0.41 1.65
C GLN A 98 -10.12 0.62 2.38
N ALA A 99 -9.29 1.35 1.65
CA ALA A 99 -8.50 2.47 2.20
C ALA A 99 -9.32 3.77 2.13
N PRO A 100 -9.26 4.67 3.13
CA PRO A 100 -8.36 4.66 4.28
C PRO A 100 -8.86 3.85 5.49
N ASP A 101 -10.07 3.28 5.41
CA ASP A 101 -10.76 2.62 6.52
C ASP A 101 -9.96 1.46 7.11
N SER A 102 -9.35 0.60 6.30
CA SER A 102 -8.57 -0.55 6.77
C SER A 102 -7.41 -0.12 7.70
N GLY A 103 -6.61 0.86 7.27
CA GLY A 103 -5.50 1.36 8.08
C GLY A 103 -5.97 2.13 9.32
N ASN A 104 -7.12 2.81 9.22
CA ASN A 104 -7.72 3.51 10.36
C ASN A 104 -8.30 2.52 11.38
N ALA A 105 -8.91 1.43 10.92
CA ALA A 105 -9.38 0.34 11.76
C ALA A 105 -8.23 -0.33 12.51
N GLU A 106 -7.10 -0.60 11.84
CA GLU A 106 -5.90 -1.16 12.48
C GLU A 106 -5.42 -0.31 13.66
N ILE A 107 -5.28 1.01 13.49
CA ILE A 107 -4.79 1.87 14.58
C ILE A 107 -5.83 2.11 15.67
N LEU A 108 -7.13 2.14 15.35
CA LEU A 108 -8.19 2.17 16.36
C LEU A 108 -8.20 0.89 17.19
N ALA A 109 -8.00 -0.26 16.55
CA ALA A 109 -7.93 -1.55 17.23
C ALA A 109 -6.73 -1.63 18.19
N MET A 110 -5.55 -1.18 17.75
CA MET A 110 -4.33 -1.25 18.54
C MET A 110 -4.23 -0.18 19.63
N PHE A 111 -4.70 1.04 19.36
CA PHE A 111 -4.41 2.21 20.19
C PHE A 111 -5.65 2.93 20.72
N GLY A 112 -6.85 2.55 20.27
CA GLY A 112 -8.08 3.16 20.73
C GLY A 112 -8.50 2.69 22.13
N THR A 113 -9.17 3.57 22.88
CA THR A 113 -9.88 3.18 24.11
C THR A 113 -11.10 2.32 23.77
N ASP A 114 -11.70 1.68 24.77
CA ASP A 114 -12.90 0.86 24.56
C ASP A 114 -14.07 1.71 24.02
N GLU A 115 -14.22 2.95 24.48
CA GLU A 115 -15.22 3.89 23.99
C GLU A 115 -14.95 4.32 22.54
N GLN A 116 -13.69 4.61 22.20
CA GLN A 116 -13.29 4.94 20.83
C GLN A 116 -13.54 3.75 19.89
N LYS A 117 -13.24 2.53 20.33
CA LYS A 117 -13.50 1.30 19.56
C LYS A 117 -14.99 1.07 19.35
N ALA A 118 -15.80 1.18 20.41
CA ALA A 118 -17.24 1.02 20.31
C ALA A 118 -17.88 2.06 19.38
N ARG A 119 -17.42 3.32 19.44
CA ARG A 119 -17.99 4.43 18.66
C ARG A 119 -17.53 4.46 17.20
N TYR A 120 -16.27 4.12 16.93
CA TYR A 120 -15.66 4.33 15.61
C TYR A 120 -15.15 3.05 14.97
N LEU A 121 -14.57 2.11 15.71
CA LEU A 121 -14.04 0.87 15.12
C LEU A 121 -15.18 -0.06 14.71
N GLN A 122 -16.08 -0.41 15.63
CA GLN A 122 -17.12 -1.40 15.35
C GLN A 122 -17.99 -1.00 14.14
N PRO A 123 -18.55 0.23 14.05
CA PRO A 123 -19.36 0.60 12.90
C PRO A 123 -18.56 0.71 11.59
N LEU A 124 -17.24 0.97 11.66
CA LEU A 124 -16.35 0.97 10.51
C LEU A 124 -16.15 -0.46 9.99
N LEU A 125 -16.01 -1.44 10.90
CA LEU A 125 -15.93 -2.87 10.60
C LEU A 125 -17.25 -3.48 10.15
N ASP A 126 -18.39 -2.92 10.57
CA ASP A 126 -19.70 -3.29 10.06
C ASP A 126 -19.94 -2.70 8.65
N GLY A 127 -19.06 -1.79 8.21
CA GLY A 127 -19.18 -1.09 6.93
C GLY A 127 -20.32 -0.07 6.91
N GLU A 128 -20.75 0.43 8.07
CA GLU A 128 -21.83 1.43 8.21
C GLU A 128 -21.32 2.86 8.07
N ILE A 129 -20.10 3.13 8.52
CA ILE A 129 -19.47 4.46 8.45
C ILE A 129 -18.17 4.41 7.67
N SER A 130 -17.72 5.56 7.19
CA SER A 130 -16.43 5.75 6.53
C SER A 130 -15.54 6.67 7.36
N SER A 131 -14.23 6.57 7.19
CA SER A 131 -13.24 7.37 7.90
C SER A 131 -12.35 8.15 6.94
N CYS A 132 -11.66 9.15 7.48
CA CYS A 132 -10.64 9.92 6.77
C CYS A 132 -9.36 9.97 7.61
N TYR A 133 -8.20 9.92 6.96
CA TYR A 133 -6.91 10.18 7.61
C TYR A 133 -6.35 11.52 7.12
N SER A 134 -6.29 12.51 8.02
CA SER A 134 -6.00 13.91 7.68
C SER A 134 -4.65 14.33 8.26
N MET A 135 -3.59 14.16 7.45
CA MET A 135 -2.20 14.32 7.87
C MET A 135 -1.46 15.38 7.07
N THR A 136 -1.45 15.25 5.74
CA THR A 136 -0.68 16.09 4.81
C THR A 136 -1.10 17.55 4.88
N GLU A 137 -0.13 18.45 4.77
CA GLU A 137 -0.28 19.91 4.75
C GLU A 137 0.36 20.49 3.48
N PRO A 138 -0.02 21.69 3.01
CA PRO A 138 0.56 22.25 1.79
C PRO A 138 2.09 22.37 1.83
N GLN A 139 2.66 22.65 3.01
CA GLN A 139 4.10 22.76 3.23
C GLN A 139 4.76 21.46 3.77
N GLY A 140 3.99 20.39 3.95
CA GLY A 140 4.50 19.16 4.56
C GLY A 140 3.75 17.91 4.10
N GLY A 141 4.50 16.87 3.74
CA GLY A 141 3.95 15.54 3.48
C GLY A 141 5.02 14.47 3.70
N SER A 142 5.98 14.42 2.78
CA SER A 142 7.20 13.62 2.90
C SER A 142 8.04 13.97 4.14
N ASP A 143 7.98 15.24 4.58
CA ASP A 143 8.56 15.70 5.85
C ASP A 143 7.45 16.13 6.82
N PRO A 144 7.01 15.24 7.73
CA PRO A 144 6.06 15.58 8.77
C PRO A 144 6.56 16.63 9.78
N GLY A 145 7.88 16.91 9.82
CA GLY A 145 8.43 17.94 10.68
C GLY A 145 8.00 19.37 10.30
N MET A 146 7.47 19.56 9.10
CA MET A 146 6.98 20.84 8.58
C MET A 146 5.48 21.08 8.85
N PHE A 147 4.79 20.15 9.52
CA PHE A 147 3.39 20.34 9.87
C PHE A 147 3.22 21.49 10.88
N VAL A 148 2.21 22.32 10.66
CA VAL A 148 1.88 23.48 11.49
C VAL A 148 0.45 23.46 12.01
N THR A 149 -0.40 22.51 11.57
CA THR A 149 -1.69 22.29 12.22
C THR A 149 -1.44 21.98 13.68
N ARG A 150 -2.03 22.78 14.57
CA ARG A 150 -1.77 22.71 16.01
C ARG A 150 -3.02 22.29 16.75
N ALA A 151 -2.82 21.60 17.86
CA ALA A 151 -3.86 21.30 18.83
C ALA A 151 -3.38 21.79 20.19
N GLU A 152 -4.11 22.75 20.77
CA GLU A 152 -3.79 23.37 22.05
C GLU A 152 -4.76 22.89 23.13
N ARG A 153 -4.23 22.60 24.32
CA ARG A 153 -5.05 22.15 25.45
C ARG A 153 -5.78 23.33 26.07
N ASP A 154 -7.09 23.22 26.22
CA ASP A 154 -7.94 24.22 26.86
C ASP A 154 -8.89 23.50 27.83
N GLY A 155 -8.49 23.46 29.11
CA GLY A 155 -9.20 22.74 30.16
C GLY A 155 -9.23 21.22 29.93
N ASP A 156 -10.44 20.69 29.74
CA ASP A 156 -10.74 19.29 29.45
C ASP A 156 -10.88 19.00 27.95
N SER A 157 -10.50 19.95 27.10
CA SER A 157 -10.66 19.91 25.66
C SER A 157 -9.36 20.27 24.92
N TRP A 158 -9.34 19.99 23.62
CA TRP A 158 -8.34 20.44 22.66
C TRP A 158 -8.97 21.36 21.64
N VAL A 159 -8.24 22.38 21.21
CA VAL A 159 -8.64 23.29 20.14
C VAL A 159 -7.67 23.13 18.98
N ILE A 160 -8.19 22.69 17.83
CA ILE A 160 -7.41 22.37 16.63
C ILE A 160 -7.55 23.48 15.60
N ASN A 161 -6.41 23.97 15.11
CA ASN A 161 -6.33 25.02 14.10
C ASN A 161 -5.30 24.66 13.01
N GLY A 162 -5.69 24.74 11.74
CA GLY A 162 -4.78 24.50 10.61
C GLY A 162 -5.48 24.09 9.33
N GLU A 163 -4.69 23.64 8.36
CA GLU A 163 -5.19 23.18 7.06
C GLU A 163 -4.53 21.85 6.68
N LYS A 164 -5.34 20.93 6.15
CA LYS A 164 -4.92 19.61 5.67
C LYS A 164 -5.32 19.43 4.21
N TRP A 165 -4.43 18.85 3.42
CA TRP A 165 -4.62 18.68 1.98
C TRP A 165 -4.63 17.20 1.63
N PHE A 166 -5.32 16.86 0.53
CA PHE A 166 -5.43 15.48 0.04
C PHE A 166 -5.95 14.48 1.08
N SER A 167 -6.90 14.90 1.92
CA SER A 167 -7.52 14.05 2.93
C SER A 167 -8.46 13.06 2.24
N SER A 168 -7.97 11.88 1.89
CA SER A 168 -8.73 10.87 1.13
C SER A 168 -10.03 10.49 1.86
N ASN A 169 -11.09 10.32 1.09
CA ASN A 169 -12.43 9.96 1.58
C ASN A 169 -13.10 11.00 2.48
N ALA A 170 -12.57 12.24 2.57
CA ALA A 170 -13.13 13.31 3.40
C ALA A 170 -14.62 13.55 3.11
N LYS A 171 -15.02 13.49 1.83
CA LYS A 171 -16.42 13.67 1.39
C LYS A 171 -17.41 12.71 2.07
N HIS A 172 -17.01 11.46 2.29
CA HIS A 172 -17.90 10.41 2.82
C HIS A 172 -17.65 10.10 4.30
N ALA A 173 -16.58 10.64 4.88
CA ALA A 173 -16.15 10.32 6.23
C ALA A 173 -17.15 10.81 7.29
N THR A 174 -17.39 9.95 8.29
CA THR A 174 -18.13 10.28 9.51
C THR A 174 -17.19 10.84 10.59
N PHE A 175 -15.88 10.54 10.49
CA PHE A 175 -14.85 11.09 11.36
C PHE A 175 -13.50 11.15 10.66
N PHE A 176 -12.64 12.03 11.17
CA PHE A 176 -11.28 12.27 10.71
C PHE A 176 -10.30 11.86 11.79
N ILE A 177 -9.24 11.14 11.44
CA ILE A 177 -8.05 11.00 12.27
C ILE A 177 -7.09 12.11 11.86
N VAL A 178 -6.99 13.15 12.70
CA VAL A 178 -6.25 14.38 12.42
C VAL A 178 -4.90 14.33 13.13
N MET A 179 -3.81 14.51 12.39
CA MET A 179 -2.48 14.68 12.97
C MET A 179 -2.22 16.16 13.22
N ALA A 180 -1.93 16.53 14.47
CA ALA A 180 -1.65 17.92 14.84
C ALA A 180 -0.47 18.02 15.81
N VAL A 181 0.27 19.12 15.73
CA VAL A 181 1.34 19.48 16.66
C VAL A 181 0.74 19.84 18.01
N THR A 182 1.12 19.09 19.04
CA THR A 182 0.72 19.34 20.44
C THR A 182 1.88 19.82 21.29
N ASN A 183 3.12 19.54 20.89
CA ASN A 183 4.32 20.02 21.57
C ASN A 183 5.38 20.46 20.53
N PRO A 184 5.46 21.76 20.18
CA PRO A 184 6.37 22.25 19.16
C PRO A 184 7.85 22.14 19.55
N GLU A 185 8.15 22.12 20.85
CA GLU A 185 9.51 22.05 21.42
C GLU A 185 10.05 20.62 21.54
N ALA A 186 9.19 19.60 21.43
CA ALA A 186 9.60 18.20 21.50
C ALA A 186 10.46 17.77 20.30
N ARG A 187 11.06 16.59 20.37
CA ARG A 187 11.75 16.01 19.20
C ARG A 187 10.73 15.71 18.11
N THR A 188 11.09 15.79 16.82
CA THR A 188 10.16 15.62 15.68
C THR A 188 9.21 14.42 15.79
N ARG A 189 9.66 13.30 16.37
CA ARG A 189 8.84 12.07 16.54
C ARG A 189 7.81 12.14 17.67
N GLU A 190 7.95 13.10 18.57
CA GLU A 190 7.14 13.30 19.79
C GLU A 190 6.32 14.60 19.73
N LYS A 191 6.48 15.41 18.66
CA LYS A 191 5.81 16.72 18.51
C LYS A 191 4.30 16.65 18.30
N MET A 192 3.81 15.53 17.79
CA MET A 192 2.48 15.42 17.20
C MET A 192 1.64 14.35 17.87
N SER A 193 0.34 14.61 17.93
CA SER A 193 -0.68 13.68 18.42
C SER A 193 -1.73 13.42 17.33
N LEU A 194 -2.44 12.29 17.45
CA LEU A 194 -3.58 11.97 16.59
C LEU A 194 -4.87 12.23 17.36
N PHE A 195 -5.84 12.85 16.70
CA PHE A 195 -7.15 13.17 17.25
C PHE A 195 -8.24 12.54 16.40
N ILE A 196 -9.23 11.92 17.02
CA ILE A 196 -10.46 11.51 16.35
C ILE A 196 -11.42 12.70 16.37
N VAL A 197 -11.77 13.24 15.20
CA VAL A 197 -12.63 14.41 15.07
C VAL A 197 -13.88 14.03 14.27
N PRO A 198 -15.08 14.00 14.87
CA PRO A 198 -16.33 13.79 14.13
C PRO A 198 -16.48 14.82 12.99
N ALA A 199 -17.01 14.39 11.84
CA ALA A 199 -17.13 15.23 10.65
C ALA A 199 -18.02 16.47 10.87
N GLU A 200 -19.02 16.36 11.75
CA GLU A 200 -19.96 17.44 12.09
C GLU A 200 -19.45 18.37 13.20
N THR A 201 -18.18 18.24 13.63
CA THR A 201 -17.62 19.10 14.69
C THR A 201 -17.54 20.54 14.17
N PRO A 202 -18.13 21.53 14.86
CA PRO A 202 -18.06 22.93 14.45
C PRO A 202 -16.61 23.38 14.21
N GLY A 203 -16.39 24.10 13.11
CA GLY A 203 -15.07 24.58 12.70
C GLY A 203 -14.33 23.67 11.72
N LEU A 204 -14.76 22.42 11.53
CA LEU A 204 -14.23 21.53 10.49
C LEU A 204 -14.93 21.86 9.16
N GLU A 205 -14.16 22.34 8.20
CA GLU A 205 -14.65 22.76 6.89
C GLU A 205 -13.94 21.97 5.79
N ILE A 206 -14.69 21.26 4.94
CA ILE A 206 -14.16 20.75 3.67
C ILE A 206 -14.24 21.89 2.65
N VAL A 207 -13.15 22.63 2.48
CA VAL A 207 -13.05 23.79 1.57
C VAL A 207 -13.42 23.41 0.14
N ARG A 208 -12.90 22.26 -0.31
CA ARG A 208 -13.27 21.60 -1.57
C ARG A 208 -12.76 20.17 -1.59
N ASN A 209 -13.36 19.33 -2.41
CA ASN A 209 -12.81 18.03 -2.77
C ASN A 209 -12.01 18.13 -4.08
N VAL A 210 -10.96 17.33 -4.21
CA VAL A 210 -10.15 17.16 -5.42
C VAL A 210 -10.08 15.70 -5.82
N GLY A 211 -9.87 15.44 -7.11
CA GLY A 211 -9.51 14.11 -7.61
C GLY A 211 -7.98 13.95 -7.61
N VAL A 212 -7.50 12.72 -7.43
CA VAL A 212 -6.09 12.37 -7.64
C VAL A 212 -5.98 11.51 -8.90
N GLY A 213 -5.03 11.84 -9.76
CA GLY A 213 -4.81 11.09 -11.00
C GLY A 213 -6.02 11.11 -11.93
N THR A 214 -6.67 9.95 -12.09
CA THR A 214 -7.85 9.76 -12.96
C THR A 214 -9.09 9.34 -12.18
N ASP A 215 -9.15 9.72 -10.90
CA ASP A 215 -10.35 9.53 -10.08
C ASP A 215 -11.58 10.10 -10.80
N SER A 216 -12.62 9.27 -10.94
CA SER A 216 -13.89 9.68 -11.55
C SER A 216 -14.69 10.62 -10.64
N HIS A 217 -14.36 10.68 -9.35
CA HIS A 217 -15.03 11.51 -8.36
C HIS A 217 -14.01 12.19 -7.46
N ALA A 218 -14.22 13.48 -7.19
CA ALA A 218 -13.41 14.22 -6.23
C ALA A 218 -13.81 13.82 -4.79
N SER A 219 -12.96 13.05 -4.12
CA SER A 219 -13.18 12.56 -2.75
C SER A 219 -12.04 12.91 -1.77
N HIS A 220 -10.99 13.58 -2.24
CA HIS A 220 -9.86 14.00 -1.40
C HIS A 220 -10.08 15.44 -0.94
N GLY A 221 -10.26 15.65 0.36
CA GLY A 221 -10.59 16.95 0.92
C GLY A 221 -9.38 17.86 1.10
N TYR A 222 -9.55 19.13 0.74
CA TYR A 222 -8.80 20.24 1.35
C TYR A 222 -9.62 20.68 2.54
N VAL A 223 -9.11 20.45 3.74
CA VAL A 223 -9.84 20.58 4.99
C VAL A 223 -9.23 21.70 5.81
N ARG A 224 -10.06 22.60 6.32
CA ARG A 224 -9.69 23.65 7.27
C ARG A 224 -10.27 23.32 8.62
N TYR A 225 -9.46 23.53 9.65
CA TYR A 225 -9.85 23.43 11.05
C TYR A 225 -9.75 24.83 11.65
N THR A 226 -10.88 25.42 12.00
CA THR A 226 -10.98 26.74 12.63
C THR A 226 -11.60 26.58 14.01
N ASP A 227 -10.78 26.68 15.05
CA ASP A 227 -11.19 26.50 16.45
C ASP A 227 -11.99 25.22 16.71
N VAL A 228 -11.61 24.13 16.04
CA VAL A 228 -12.27 22.82 16.17
C VAL A 228 -12.01 22.29 17.57
N ARG A 229 -13.07 22.23 18.39
CA ARG A 229 -12.97 21.80 19.78
C ARG A 229 -13.39 20.33 19.93
N VAL A 230 -12.52 19.52 20.53
CA VAL A 230 -12.80 18.13 20.88
C VAL A 230 -12.43 17.84 22.34
N PRO A 231 -13.16 16.96 23.04
CA PRO A 231 -12.79 16.52 24.39
C PRO A 231 -11.38 15.89 24.48
N ALA A 232 -10.77 15.90 25.68
CA ALA A 232 -9.43 15.38 25.90
C ALA A 232 -9.26 13.89 25.56
N ASP A 233 -10.31 13.09 25.71
CA ASP A 233 -10.34 11.65 25.39
C ASP A 233 -10.46 11.36 23.88
N HIS A 234 -10.48 12.38 23.02
CA HIS A 234 -10.39 12.20 21.56
C HIS A 234 -8.95 11.97 21.06
N VAL A 235 -7.93 12.05 21.93
CA VAL A 235 -6.56 11.68 21.59
C VAL A 235 -6.47 10.17 21.36
N LEU A 236 -5.94 9.75 20.21
CA LEU A 236 -5.74 8.34 19.87
C LEU A 236 -4.34 7.89 20.29
N GLY A 237 -4.25 6.87 21.16
CA GLY A 237 -3.00 6.24 21.61
C GLY A 237 -2.11 7.08 22.54
N GLY A 238 -2.51 8.31 22.85
CA GLY A 238 -1.81 9.21 23.78
C GLY A 238 -1.04 10.35 23.09
N GLU A 239 -0.72 11.37 23.88
CA GLU A 239 -0.02 12.56 23.39
C GLU A 239 1.40 12.23 22.90
N GLY A 240 1.81 12.86 21.80
CA GLY A 240 3.14 12.68 21.20
C GLY A 240 3.35 11.36 20.45
N GLN A 241 2.33 10.49 20.39
CA GLN A 241 2.47 9.14 19.79
C GLN A 241 2.19 9.09 18.28
N ALA A 242 1.84 10.21 17.64
CA ALA A 242 1.35 10.20 16.27
C ALA A 242 2.32 9.59 15.27
N PHE A 243 3.64 9.84 15.43
CA PHE A 243 4.63 9.30 14.51
C PHE A 243 4.70 7.77 14.57
N ALA A 244 4.69 7.18 15.77
CA ALA A 244 4.76 5.74 15.96
C ALA A 244 3.48 5.04 15.43
N ILE A 245 2.31 5.62 15.75
CA ILE A 245 1.01 5.10 15.30
C ILE A 245 0.91 5.18 13.77
N ALA A 246 1.31 6.30 13.16
CA ALA A 246 1.32 6.47 11.70
C ALA A 246 2.25 5.48 10.99
N GLN A 247 3.43 5.17 11.56
CA GLN A 247 4.32 4.15 10.98
C GLN A 247 3.69 2.76 11.01
N THR A 248 2.92 2.45 12.05
CA THR A 248 2.18 1.18 12.16
C THR A 248 1.12 1.09 11.07
N ARG A 249 0.26 2.12 10.95
CA ARG A 249 -0.75 2.25 9.88
C ARG A 249 -0.18 2.08 8.47
N LEU A 250 0.95 2.74 8.21
CA LEU A 250 1.56 2.76 6.88
C LEU A 250 2.37 1.48 6.57
N GLY A 251 2.74 0.69 7.57
CA GLY A 251 3.52 -0.54 7.40
C GLY A 251 2.76 -1.58 6.58
N GLY A 252 1.60 -2.01 7.08
CA GLY A 252 0.74 -3.00 6.42
C GLY A 252 0.16 -2.49 5.10
N GLY A 253 -0.33 -1.24 5.09
CA GLY A 253 -0.92 -0.62 3.90
C GLY A 253 -0.03 -0.65 2.66
N ARG A 254 1.29 -0.40 2.82
CA ARG A 254 2.25 -0.42 1.70
C ARG A 254 2.35 -1.79 1.02
N ILE A 255 2.24 -2.88 1.78
CA ILE A 255 2.25 -4.22 1.20
C ILE A 255 0.90 -4.54 0.56
N HIS A 256 -0.23 -4.17 1.19
CA HIS A 256 -1.56 -4.35 0.59
C HIS A 256 -1.71 -3.63 -0.75
N HIS A 257 -1.11 -2.44 -0.92
CA HIS A 257 -1.04 -1.76 -2.21
C HIS A 257 -0.19 -2.53 -3.23
N ALA A 258 0.96 -3.05 -2.82
CA ALA A 258 1.82 -3.83 -3.70
C ALA A 258 1.15 -5.12 -4.20
N MET A 259 0.45 -5.83 -3.31
CA MET A 259 -0.31 -7.04 -3.65
C MET A 259 -1.35 -6.75 -4.74
N ARG A 260 -2.17 -5.69 -4.56
CA ARG A 260 -3.17 -5.27 -5.57
C ARG A 260 -2.55 -4.74 -6.86
N THR A 261 -1.34 -4.19 -6.79
CA THR A 261 -0.62 -3.70 -7.97
C THR A 261 -0.20 -4.84 -8.90
N ILE A 262 0.11 -6.03 -8.35
CA ILE A 262 0.39 -7.23 -9.16
C ILE A 262 -0.84 -7.56 -10.03
N ALA A 263 -2.05 -7.47 -9.46
CA ALA A 263 -3.30 -7.67 -10.19
C ALA A 263 -3.43 -6.75 -11.41
N LEU A 264 -3.17 -5.45 -11.22
CA LEU A 264 -3.24 -4.45 -12.28
C LEU A 264 -2.18 -4.69 -13.36
N ALA A 265 -0.96 -5.06 -12.96
CA ALA A 265 0.11 -5.40 -13.89
C ALA A 265 -0.22 -6.66 -14.70
N ARG A 266 -0.74 -7.72 -14.06
CA ARG A 266 -1.21 -8.94 -14.73
C ARG A 266 -2.33 -8.63 -15.72
N ARG A 267 -3.34 -7.85 -15.32
CA ARG A 267 -4.43 -7.43 -16.23
C ARG A 267 -3.91 -6.68 -17.46
N ALA A 268 -2.96 -5.76 -17.28
CA ALA A 268 -2.33 -5.06 -18.40
C ALA A 268 -1.52 -6.01 -19.30
N PHE A 269 -0.83 -6.97 -18.70
CA PHE A 269 -0.09 -8.02 -19.40
C PHE A 269 -0.99 -8.95 -20.21
N ASP A 270 -2.15 -9.34 -19.66
CA ASP A 270 -3.12 -10.19 -20.36
C ASP A 270 -3.68 -9.47 -21.59
N MET A 271 -4.14 -8.22 -21.44
CA MET A 271 -4.56 -7.38 -22.56
C MET A 271 -3.45 -7.22 -23.61
N MET A 272 -2.19 -7.06 -23.18
CA MET A 272 -1.03 -7.00 -24.07
C MET A 272 -0.86 -8.29 -24.89
N CYS A 273 -0.97 -9.45 -24.24
CA CYS A 273 -0.83 -10.76 -24.88
C CYS A 273 -1.99 -11.04 -25.84
N GLU A 274 -3.23 -10.78 -25.43
CA GLU A 274 -4.42 -10.88 -26.26
C GLU A 274 -4.29 -10.05 -27.54
N ARG A 275 -3.82 -8.80 -27.40
CA ARG A 275 -3.55 -7.92 -28.53
C ARG A 275 -2.47 -8.48 -29.43
N ALA A 276 -1.38 -8.99 -28.87
CA ALA A 276 -0.25 -9.52 -29.61
C ALA A 276 -0.64 -10.73 -30.49
N VAL A 277 -1.47 -11.64 -29.95
CA VAL A 277 -1.90 -12.85 -30.68
C VAL A 277 -3.06 -12.59 -31.65
N SER A 278 -3.80 -11.50 -31.49
CA SER A 278 -4.99 -11.20 -32.30
C SER A 278 -4.73 -10.19 -33.43
N ARG A 279 -3.83 -9.22 -33.23
CA ARG A 279 -3.64 -8.13 -34.20
C ARG A 279 -2.74 -8.53 -35.37
N GLN A 280 -3.22 -8.36 -36.59
CA GLN A 280 -2.44 -8.54 -37.82
C GLN A 280 -1.70 -7.26 -38.24
N THR A 281 -0.51 -7.46 -38.80
CA THR A 281 0.34 -6.44 -39.44
C THR A 281 0.74 -6.90 -40.85
N ARG A 282 1.49 -6.09 -41.60
CA ARG A 282 2.06 -6.51 -42.90
C ARG A 282 2.98 -7.73 -42.79
N PHE A 283 3.58 -7.96 -41.62
CA PHE A 283 4.61 -8.98 -41.39
C PHE A 283 4.12 -10.18 -40.57
N GLY A 284 2.80 -10.37 -40.48
CA GLY A 284 2.17 -11.41 -39.64
C GLY A 284 1.50 -10.82 -38.39
N ARG A 285 1.26 -11.65 -37.38
CA ARG A 285 0.66 -11.18 -36.12
C ARG A 285 1.66 -10.29 -35.40
N LEU A 286 1.15 -9.37 -34.59
CA LEU A 286 1.98 -8.48 -33.80
C LEU A 286 2.95 -9.26 -32.88
N GLY A 287 2.49 -10.39 -32.32
CA GLY A 287 3.29 -11.30 -31.50
C GLY A 287 4.36 -12.10 -32.24
N ASP A 288 4.35 -12.11 -33.58
CA ASP A 288 5.41 -12.76 -34.37
C ASP A 288 6.65 -11.84 -34.51
N LEU A 289 6.55 -10.57 -34.13
CA LEU A 289 7.64 -9.58 -34.19
C LEU A 289 8.53 -9.64 -32.94
N GLN A 290 9.84 -9.69 -33.13
CA GLN A 290 10.83 -9.82 -32.04
C GLN A 290 10.71 -8.72 -30.98
N MET A 291 10.47 -7.46 -31.38
CA MET A 291 10.30 -6.34 -30.45
C MET A 291 9.01 -6.43 -29.61
N THR A 292 7.99 -7.17 -30.08
CA THR A 292 6.80 -7.49 -29.28
C THR A 292 7.12 -8.61 -28.28
N GLN A 293 7.82 -9.65 -28.73
CA GLN A 293 8.21 -10.79 -27.90
C GLN A 293 9.13 -10.37 -26.75
N GLU A 294 10.08 -9.47 -27.01
CA GLU A 294 10.94 -8.85 -25.99
C GLU A 294 10.11 -8.16 -24.91
N LYS A 295 9.12 -7.33 -25.30
CA LYS A 295 8.25 -6.62 -24.33
C LYS A 295 7.43 -7.55 -23.47
N ILE A 296 6.92 -8.64 -24.05
CA ILE A 296 6.18 -9.68 -23.32
C ILE A 296 7.12 -10.39 -22.34
N ALA A 297 8.31 -10.81 -22.80
CA ALA A 297 9.29 -11.49 -21.96
C ALA A 297 9.72 -10.62 -20.76
N ASP A 298 10.08 -9.36 -21.01
CA ASP A 298 10.45 -8.40 -19.97
C ASP A 298 9.31 -8.20 -18.97
N SER A 299 8.08 -8.04 -19.45
CA SER A 299 6.94 -7.79 -18.57
C SER A 299 6.64 -8.99 -17.68
N TRP A 300 6.70 -10.20 -18.24
CA TRP A 300 6.51 -11.43 -17.48
C TRP A 300 7.58 -11.58 -16.39
N ILE A 301 8.86 -11.41 -16.75
CA ILE A 301 9.99 -11.50 -15.81
C ILE A 301 9.84 -10.44 -14.70
N GLN A 302 9.52 -9.20 -15.04
CA GLN A 302 9.35 -8.12 -14.08
C GLN A 302 8.20 -8.38 -13.10
N ILE A 303 7.06 -8.88 -13.57
CA ILE A 303 5.90 -9.22 -12.73
C ILE A 303 6.28 -10.33 -11.74
N GLU A 304 6.91 -11.41 -12.21
CA GLU A 304 7.28 -12.54 -11.34
C GLU A 304 8.35 -12.15 -10.31
N GLN A 305 9.36 -11.36 -10.69
CA GLN A 305 10.34 -10.81 -9.76
C GLN A 305 9.69 -9.95 -8.67
N PHE A 306 8.76 -9.08 -9.05
CA PHE A 306 8.05 -8.23 -8.10
C PHE A 306 7.14 -9.05 -7.18
N ARG A 307 6.40 -10.01 -7.73
CA ARG A 307 5.55 -10.93 -6.97
C ARG A 307 6.35 -11.70 -5.93
N LEU A 308 7.51 -12.25 -6.29
CA LEU A 308 8.40 -12.93 -5.36
C LEU A 308 8.92 -12.01 -4.25
N LEU A 309 9.26 -10.75 -4.59
CA LEU A 309 9.67 -9.77 -3.59
C LEU A 309 8.53 -9.47 -2.59
N VAL A 310 7.29 -9.32 -3.08
CA VAL A 310 6.10 -9.10 -2.24
C VAL A 310 5.84 -10.30 -1.34
N LEU A 311 5.79 -11.52 -1.89
CA LEU A 311 5.53 -12.75 -1.11
C LEU A 311 6.63 -13.04 -0.09
N ARG A 312 7.90 -12.86 -0.44
CA ARG A 312 9.03 -12.98 0.50
C ARG A 312 8.90 -11.96 1.64
N THR A 313 8.52 -10.72 1.32
CA THR A 313 8.34 -9.68 2.34
C THR A 313 7.15 -10.00 3.25
N ALA A 314 6.04 -10.47 2.70
CA ALA A 314 4.88 -10.94 3.46
C ALA A 314 5.25 -12.09 4.40
N TRP A 315 5.99 -13.09 3.91
CA TRP A 315 6.50 -14.19 4.73
C TRP A 315 7.43 -13.71 5.85
N LEU A 316 8.30 -12.72 5.58
CA LEU A 316 9.17 -12.15 6.62
C LEU A 316 8.35 -11.41 7.70
N ILE A 317 7.26 -10.72 7.32
CA ILE A 317 6.37 -10.07 8.29
C ILE A 317 5.73 -11.14 9.18
N ASP A 318 5.18 -12.20 8.59
CA ASP A 318 4.57 -13.31 9.33
C ASP A 318 5.58 -14.02 10.23
N LYS A 319 6.81 -14.24 9.76
CA LYS A 319 7.87 -14.89 10.53
C LYS A 319 8.30 -14.07 11.74
N HIS A 320 8.40 -12.75 11.59
CA HIS A 320 9.00 -11.89 12.61
C HIS A 320 7.99 -11.25 13.55
N HIS A 321 6.73 -11.11 13.13
CA HIS A 321 5.69 -10.35 13.83
C HIS A 321 6.15 -8.96 14.28
N ASP A 322 7.09 -8.36 13.54
CA ASP A 322 7.71 -7.08 13.87
C ASP A 322 8.12 -6.34 12.59
N TYR A 323 7.32 -5.31 12.26
CA TYR A 323 7.53 -4.47 11.09
C TYR A 323 8.89 -3.74 11.09
N GLN A 324 9.55 -3.52 12.24
CA GLN A 324 10.86 -2.87 12.27
C GLN A 324 11.99 -3.74 11.71
N LYS A 325 11.89 -5.07 11.89
CA LYS A 325 12.86 -6.04 11.36
C LYS A 325 12.80 -6.16 9.83
N VAL A 326 11.63 -5.90 9.26
CA VAL A 326 11.34 -6.04 7.80
C VAL A 326 11.19 -4.71 7.07
N ARG A 327 11.50 -3.60 7.74
CA ARG A 327 11.32 -2.25 7.20
C ARG A 327 12.12 -1.99 5.92
N ARG A 328 13.27 -2.65 5.74
CA ARG A 328 14.05 -2.56 4.49
C ARG A 328 13.27 -3.20 3.34
N ASP A 329 12.77 -4.42 3.55
CA ASP A 329 12.04 -5.19 2.54
C ASP A 329 10.72 -4.49 2.15
N ILE A 330 9.97 -3.96 3.13
CA ILE A 330 8.76 -3.15 2.85
C ILE A 330 9.07 -1.91 2.02
N ALA A 331 10.18 -1.21 2.34
CA ALA A 331 10.60 -0.06 1.56
C ALA A 331 11.03 -0.46 0.14
N ALA A 332 11.70 -1.60 -0.04
CA ALA A 332 12.08 -2.11 -1.35
C ALA A 332 10.85 -2.45 -2.21
N VAL A 333 9.84 -3.11 -1.63
CA VAL A 333 8.55 -3.36 -2.28
C VAL A 333 7.90 -2.04 -2.72
N LYS A 334 7.81 -1.05 -1.82
CA LYS A 334 7.21 0.27 -2.12
C LYS A 334 7.96 1.01 -3.24
N VAL A 335 9.28 0.85 -3.34
CA VAL A 335 10.09 1.44 -4.42
C VAL A 335 9.85 0.75 -5.76
N ALA A 336 9.80 -0.58 -5.77
CA ALA A 336 9.64 -1.35 -7.01
C ALA A 336 8.23 -1.24 -7.62
N MET A 337 7.21 -1.18 -6.75
CA MET A 337 5.80 -1.19 -7.12
C MET A 337 5.40 -0.22 -8.26
N PRO A 338 5.64 1.12 -8.16
CA PRO A 338 5.22 2.05 -9.20
C PRO A 338 5.94 1.80 -10.53
N GLN A 339 7.24 1.45 -10.49
CA GLN A 339 8.03 1.22 -11.70
C GLN A 339 7.55 -0.02 -12.46
N VAL A 340 7.32 -1.12 -11.76
CA VAL A 340 6.85 -2.37 -12.38
C VAL A 340 5.48 -2.15 -13.04
N LEU A 341 4.55 -1.46 -12.36
CA LEU A 341 3.25 -1.15 -12.95
C LEU A 341 3.39 -0.26 -14.19
N HIS A 342 4.17 0.84 -14.08
CA HIS A 342 4.41 1.75 -15.19
C HIS A 342 4.96 1.02 -16.42
N ASP A 343 6.03 0.24 -16.25
CA ASP A 343 6.75 -0.38 -17.36
C ASP A 343 5.88 -1.40 -18.11
N VAL A 344 5.14 -2.24 -17.37
CA VAL A 344 4.21 -3.22 -17.98
C VAL A 344 3.06 -2.52 -18.70
N VAL A 345 2.43 -1.53 -18.05
CA VAL A 345 1.28 -0.80 -18.61
C VAL A 345 1.71 -0.01 -19.84
N GLN A 346 2.87 0.64 -19.83
CA GLN A 346 3.37 1.40 -20.98
C GLN A 346 3.64 0.49 -22.18
N ARG A 347 4.26 -0.68 -21.98
CA ARG A 347 4.48 -1.66 -23.06
C ARG A 347 3.15 -2.14 -23.63
N ALA A 348 2.18 -2.46 -22.77
CA ALA A 348 0.83 -2.86 -23.17
C ALA A 348 0.15 -1.75 -23.99
N MET A 349 0.18 -0.52 -23.48
CA MET A 349 -0.37 0.67 -24.14
C MET A 349 0.21 0.86 -25.54
N HIS A 350 1.53 0.77 -25.68
CA HIS A 350 2.19 0.97 -26.97
C HIS A 350 1.85 -0.13 -27.99
N LEU A 351 1.74 -1.39 -27.56
CA LEU A 351 1.35 -2.50 -28.43
C LEU A 351 -0.12 -2.41 -28.89
N HIS A 352 -0.96 -1.66 -28.19
CA HIS A 352 -2.32 -1.34 -28.64
C HIS A 352 -2.36 -0.21 -29.69
N GLY A 353 -1.29 0.57 -29.85
CA GLY A 353 -1.24 1.71 -30.77
C GLY A 353 -2.23 2.82 -30.37
N ALA A 354 -2.95 3.41 -31.32
CA ALA A 354 -3.91 4.48 -31.03
C ALA A 354 -5.02 4.06 -30.05
N LEU A 355 -5.44 2.78 -30.08
CA LEU A 355 -6.40 2.23 -29.12
C LEU A 355 -5.84 2.26 -27.68
N GLY A 356 -4.53 2.12 -27.51
CA GLY A 356 -3.91 2.10 -26.19
C GLY A 356 -3.99 3.43 -25.45
N VAL A 357 -4.03 4.53 -26.19
CA VAL A 357 -4.08 5.90 -25.63
C VAL A 357 -5.48 6.51 -25.65
N SER A 358 -6.50 5.76 -26.11
CA SER A 358 -7.88 6.22 -26.09
C SER A 358 -8.56 5.89 -24.76
N ASN A 359 -9.76 6.45 -24.57
CA ASN A 359 -10.63 6.12 -23.43
C ASN A 359 -11.36 4.77 -23.59
N GLU A 360 -11.10 4.02 -24.67
CA GLU A 360 -11.63 2.66 -24.87
C GLU A 360 -10.78 1.61 -24.14
N MET A 361 -9.60 1.97 -23.66
CA MET A 361 -8.72 1.11 -22.87
C MET A 361 -8.33 1.75 -21.53
N PRO A 362 -8.06 0.97 -20.48
CA PRO A 362 -7.77 1.51 -19.14
C PRO A 362 -6.33 2.00 -18.98
N PHE A 363 -5.47 1.90 -19.99
CA PHE A 363 -4.02 2.08 -19.84
C PHE A 363 -3.62 3.47 -19.35
N VAL A 364 -4.24 4.55 -19.85
CA VAL A 364 -3.93 5.92 -19.40
C VAL A 364 -4.19 6.06 -17.90
N LYS A 365 -5.31 5.51 -17.42
CA LYS A 365 -5.64 5.48 -15.99
C LYS A 365 -4.62 4.65 -15.20
N MET A 366 -4.19 3.51 -15.72
CA MET A 366 -3.19 2.65 -15.08
C MET A 366 -1.80 3.30 -15.01
N VAL A 367 -1.36 4.04 -16.05
CA VAL A 367 -0.08 4.80 -16.02
C VAL A 367 -0.14 5.87 -14.93
N VAL A 368 -1.22 6.66 -14.88
CA VAL A 368 -1.38 7.70 -13.87
C VAL A 368 -1.50 7.10 -12.46
N ALA A 369 -2.09 5.90 -12.33
CA ALA A 369 -2.12 5.17 -11.07
C ALA A 369 -0.71 4.77 -10.60
N ALA A 370 0.17 4.36 -11.51
CA ALA A 370 1.57 4.05 -11.19
C ALA A 370 2.31 5.27 -10.61
N GLU A 371 2.13 6.45 -11.20
CA GLU A 371 2.69 7.71 -10.68
C GLU A 371 2.12 8.06 -9.30
N SER A 372 0.81 7.92 -9.13
CA SER A 372 0.14 8.18 -7.86
C SER A 372 0.65 7.26 -6.75
N LEU A 373 0.86 5.97 -7.07
CA LEU A 373 1.46 4.98 -6.16
C LEU A 373 2.92 5.28 -5.82
N GLY A 374 3.65 5.97 -6.69
CA GLY A 374 5.01 6.45 -6.40
C GLY A 374 5.05 7.54 -5.33
N ILE A 375 3.98 8.34 -5.22
CA ILE A 375 3.89 9.50 -4.33
C ILE A 375 3.18 9.15 -3.02
N ALA A 376 2.06 8.42 -3.08
CA ALA A 376 1.23 8.09 -1.94
C ALA A 376 1.94 7.22 -0.89
N ASP A 377 1.54 7.35 0.38
CA ASP A 377 2.06 6.61 1.54
C ASP A 377 3.60 6.62 1.69
N GLY A 378 4.22 7.70 1.22
CA GLY A 378 5.66 7.93 1.22
C GLY A 378 6.23 7.86 -0.19
N ALA A 379 6.85 8.96 -0.61
CA ALA A 379 7.47 9.08 -1.91
C ALA A 379 8.56 8.01 -2.11
N THR A 380 8.68 7.49 -3.34
CA THR A 380 9.68 6.51 -3.76
C THR A 380 11.09 6.88 -3.29
N GLU A 381 11.47 8.16 -3.36
CA GLU A 381 12.79 8.67 -3.00
C GLU A 381 13.09 8.47 -1.51
N LEU A 382 12.10 8.68 -0.63
CA LEU A 382 12.25 8.44 0.81
C LEU A 382 12.49 6.96 1.12
N HIS A 383 11.80 6.08 0.38
CA HIS A 383 11.97 4.65 0.53
C HIS A 383 13.31 4.16 -0.04
N LYS A 384 13.79 4.71 -1.17
CA LYS A 384 15.15 4.46 -1.67
C LYS A 384 16.21 4.84 -0.64
N MET A 385 16.09 6.00 0.00
CA MET A 385 16.98 6.42 1.09
C MET A 385 16.92 5.43 2.28
N THR A 386 15.74 4.91 2.61
CA THR A 386 15.58 3.92 3.68
C THR A 386 16.26 2.60 3.34
N VAL A 387 16.08 2.10 2.11
CA VAL A 387 16.75 0.90 1.61
C VAL A 387 18.26 1.08 1.67
N ALA A 388 18.78 2.15 1.06
CA ALA A 388 20.22 2.43 1.01
C ALA A 388 20.85 2.51 2.42
N ARG A 389 20.26 3.31 3.33
CA ARG A 389 20.77 3.47 4.69
C ARG A 389 20.75 2.16 5.49
N ARG A 390 19.73 1.32 5.32
CA ARG A 390 19.62 0.05 6.04
C ARG A 390 20.59 -0.99 5.47
N THR A 391 20.73 -1.07 4.15
CA THR A 391 21.70 -1.95 3.50
C THR A 391 23.12 -1.61 3.90
N LEU A 392 23.52 -0.33 3.86
CA LEU A 392 24.89 0.08 4.20
C LEU A 392 25.28 -0.20 5.67
N ARG A 393 24.31 -0.32 6.59
CA ARG A 393 24.58 -0.68 7.99
C ARG A 393 25.03 -2.13 8.19
N GLU A 394 24.83 -2.99 7.20
CA GLU A 394 25.28 -4.39 7.23
C GLU A 394 26.74 -4.55 6.78
N TYR A 395 27.40 -3.46 6.39
CA TYR A 395 28.78 -3.47 5.91
C TYR A 395 29.66 -2.64 6.82
N GLU A 396 30.87 -3.13 7.05
CA GLU A 396 31.92 -2.41 7.76
C GLU A 396 32.93 -1.81 6.76
N PRO A 397 33.50 -0.63 7.05
CA PRO A 397 34.56 -0.07 6.24
C PRO A 397 35.79 -1.00 6.27
N VAL A 398 36.39 -1.24 5.10
CA VAL A 398 37.68 -1.92 5.02
C VAL A 398 38.80 -0.98 5.46
N SER A 399 39.80 -1.51 6.19
CA SER A 399 40.99 -0.76 6.60
C SER A 399 42.05 -0.66 5.50
N THR A 400 41.90 -1.44 4.42
CA THR A 400 42.77 -1.43 3.26
C THR A 400 42.32 -0.38 2.23
N PRO A 401 43.23 0.16 1.40
CA PRO A 401 42.86 1.11 0.33
C PRO A 401 41.87 0.56 -0.70
N PHE A 402 41.74 -0.77 -0.82
CA PHE A 402 40.87 -1.44 -1.77
C PHE A 402 39.87 -2.38 -1.07
N PRO A 403 38.68 -2.64 -1.66
CA PRO A 403 37.72 -3.61 -1.14
C PRO A 403 38.27 -5.04 -1.07
N SER A 404 37.60 -5.90 -0.30
CA SER A 404 38.02 -7.29 -0.05
C SER A 404 38.15 -8.17 -1.30
N GLN A 405 37.55 -7.74 -2.43
CA GLN A 405 37.62 -8.43 -3.72
C GLN A 405 38.72 -7.89 -4.66
N HIS A 406 39.64 -7.06 -4.15
CA HIS A 406 40.76 -6.53 -4.94
C HIS A 406 41.67 -7.68 -5.42
N LEU A 407 41.56 -7.99 -6.72
CA LEU A 407 42.17 -9.18 -7.31
C LEU A 407 43.68 -9.28 -7.10
N PRO A 408 44.51 -8.21 -7.24
CA PRO A 408 45.94 -8.30 -6.97
C PRO A 408 46.26 -8.73 -5.53
N THR A 409 45.58 -8.16 -4.54
CA THR A 409 45.78 -8.53 -3.13
C THR A 409 45.39 -9.98 -2.88
N ARG A 410 44.21 -10.40 -3.36
CA ARG A 410 43.73 -11.78 -3.21
C ARG A 410 44.62 -12.80 -3.94
N LYS A 411 45.16 -12.44 -5.10
CA LYS A 411 46.07 -13.29 -5.86
C LYS A 411 47.38 -13.51 -5.10
N ALA A 412 47.98 -12.45 -4.58
CA ALA A 412 49.20 -12.55 -3.77
C ALA A 412 48.96 -13.40 -2.49
N GLU A 413 47.83 -13.20 -1.81
CA GLU A 413 47.44 -14.04 -0.65
C GLU A 413 47.25 -15.52 -1.05
N ALA A 414 46.64 -15.78 -2.20
CA ALA A 414 46.44 -17.14 -2.70
C ALA A 414 47.77 -17.81 -3.09
N GLU A 415 48.67 -17.08 -3.74
CA GLU A 415 50.01 -17.55 -4.11
C GLU A 415 50.85 -17.87 -2.87
N ALA A 416 50.81 -17.02 -1.83
CA ALA A 416 51.50 -17.28 -0.56
C ALA A 416 50.95 -18.54 0.15
N ARG A 417 49.62 -18.68 0.23
CA ARG A 417 48.98 -19.89 0.80
C ARG A 417 49.29 -21.16 0.01
N LEU A 418 49.42 -21.03 -1.31
CA LEU A 418 49.80 -22.16 -2.17
C LEU A 418 51.25 -22.56 -1.93
N ALA A 419 52.16 -21.59 -1.84
CA ALA A 419 53.58 -21.84 -1.55
C ALA A 419 53.77 -22.59 -0.21
N GLU A 420 53.12 -22.13 0.87
CA GLU A 420 53.16 -22.78 2.19
C GLU A 420 52.69 -24.25 2.13
N ARG A 421 51.60 -24.51 1.40
CA ARG A 421 51.09 -25.88 1.21
C ARG A 421 52.04 -26.76 0.41
N LEU A 422 52.70 -26.20 -0.60
CA LEU A 422 53.67 -26.95 -1.40
C LEU A 422 54.93 -27.27 -0.58
N GLU A 423 55.39 -26.35 0.27
CA GLU A 423 56.50 -26.59 1.19
C GLU A 423 56.18 -27.70 2.21
N HIS A 424 54.98 -27.68 2.81
CA HIS A 424 54.54 -28.74 3.71
C HIS A 424 54.42 -30.10 3.01
N ALA A 425 53.87 -30.13 1.79
CA ALA A 425 53.76 -31.36 1.02
C ALA A 425 55.14 -31.95 0.67
N VAL A 426 56.15 -31.12 0.41
CA VAL A 426 57.53 -31.57 0.16
C VAL A 426 58.21 -32.08 1.44
N ALA A 427 57.87 -31.54 2.62
CA ALA A 427 58.42 -31.96 3.90
C ALA A 427 57.83 -33.28 4.44
N GLU A 428 56.71 -33.76 3.90
CA GLU A 428 56.09 -35.05 4.22
C GLU A 428 56.62 -36.24 3.37
N PHE A 429 57.46 -35.96 2.36
CA PHE A 429 58.23 -36.95 1.59
C PHE A 429 59.70 -36.95 2.04
#